data_AF-A0A519U953-F1
#
_entry.id   AF-A0A519U953-F1
#
_cell.length_a   1.000
_cell.length_b   1.000
_cell.length_c   1.000
_cell.angle_alpha   90.00
_cell.angle_beta   90.00
_cell.angle_gamma   90.00
#
_symmetry.space_group_name_H-M   'P 1'
#
loop_
_entity.id
_entity.type
_entity.pdbx_description
1 polymer ?
#
loop_
_entity_poly.entity_id
_entity_poly.type
_entity_poly.pdbx_seq_one_letter_code
_entity_poly.pdbx_strand_id
1 'polypeptide(L)'
;MNKFLSLLFFCLFTISSIAQVSVPLGGNTFANKTESKNITNSGIQNWSDPSTSFKVYVRLAKKGNLVISLNQLKKVVGKSELSISVNRSQKRIEVNVGEESVLAGEWLIKDTGYVIIEVKGLKKTGELFPEIGSLNLSGTSVDKNASFVKDNEGNFFYWGRRGPSVHLNYETPESKEIEWFYSEVTIPRGNDLQGSFFMANGFAEGYFGMQVNSPIERRILFSVWSPYQTDNPKEIPDSHKVKLLKKGKDVAAGEFGNEGAGGQSYLKFNWIAGQTYSFLVQAIPSADNSTTYTSYFFAPERGKWALIASFKRPQKQTYLKRIHSFVENFLPEYGNQSRKAFFKNQWVCDNKGEWTAVSTARFTTDNTGNKGYRMDFGGGVNGEAFFLRNGGFFSDFTQPKTTLKRKVEKVKPIINFNYLP
;
A
#
# COMPACT_ATOMS: atom_id res chain seq x y z
N MET A 1 -51.20 57.40 24.33
CA MET A 1 -51.31 56.41 23.24
C MET A 1 -49.90 55.84 22.98
N ASN A 2 -49.45 54.88 23.80
CA ASN A 2 -48.12 54.27 23.68
C ASN A 2 -48.29 52.87 23.07
N LYS A 3 -47.85 52.68 21.82
CA LYS A 3 -47.84 51.38 21.14
C LYS A 3 -46.59 50.59 21.59
N PHE A 4 -46.81 49.55 22.39
CA PHE A 4 -45.83 48.50 22.62
C PHE A 4 -45.73 47.62 21.36
N LEU A 5 -44.55 47.58 20.74
CA LEU A 5 -44.24 46.68 19.64
C LEU A 5 -43.59 45.43 20.23
N SER A 6 -44.34 44.33 20.29
CA SER A 6 -43.83 43.03 20.73
C SER A 6 -43.06 42.37 19.58
N LEU A 7 -41.75 42.20 19.76
CA LEU A 7 -40.89 41.49 18.82
C LEU A 7 -40.97 39.99 19.12
N LEU A 8 -41.72 39.24 18.31
CA LEU A 8 -41.71 37.77 18.36
C LEU A 8 -40.37 37.24 17.83
N PHE A 9 -39.56 36.67 18.71
CA PHE A 9 -38.34 35.96 18.35
C PHE A 9 -38.72 34.56 17.81
N PHE A 10 -38.72 34.40 16.49
CA PHE A 10 -38.89 33.09 15.84
C PHE A 10 -37.58 32.30 15.98
N CYS A 11 -37.50 31.42 16.98
CA CYS A 11 -36.37 30.52 17.16
C CYS A 11 -36.46 29.41 16.10
N LEU A 12 -35.79 29.62 14.95
CA LEU A 12 -35.58 28.59 13.93
C LEU A 12 -34.70 27.47 14.51
N PHE A 13 -35.33 26.40 15.00
CA PHE A 13 -34.64 25.15 15.27
C PHE A 13 -34.17 24.56 13.94
N THR A 14 -32.89 24.75 13.62
CA THR A 14 -32.25 24.00 12.55
C THR A 14 -32.13 22.56 13.03
N ILE A 15 -32.95 21.66 12.48
CA ILE A 15 -32.76 20.22 12.62
C ILE A 15 -31.49 19.90 11.84
N SER A 16 -30.35 19.95 12.51
CA SER A 16 -29.09 19.48 11.95
C SER A 16 -29.26 17.98 11.72
N SER A 17 -29.34 17.55 10.45
CA SER A 17 -29.35 16.11 10.16
C SER A 17 -28.06 15.53 10.72
N ILE A 18 -28.19 14.58 11.66
CA ILE A 18 -27.03 13.89 12.20
C ILE A 18 -26.42 13.14 11.02
N ALA A 19 -25.19 13.51 10.66
CA ALA A 19 -24.48 12.86 9.57
C ALA A 19 -24.35 11.36 9.90
N GLN A 20 -24.81 10.53 8.98
CA GLN A 20 -24.67 9.08 9.05
C GLN A 20 -23.86 8.61 7.85
N VAL A 21 -22.91 7.72 8.10
CA VAL A 21 -22.15 7.02 7.06
C VAL A 21 -22.32 5.53 7.22
N SER A 22 -22.47 4.80 6.11
CA SER A 22 -22.43 3.34 6.09
C SER A 22 -21.04 2.89 5.66
N VAL A 23 -20.37 2.12 6.50
CA VAL A 23 -19.01 1.61 6.28
C VAL A 23 -19.11 0.16 5.82
N PRO A 24 -18.88 -0.15 4.53
CA PRO A 24 -18.95 -1.52 4.03
C PRO A 24 -17.86 -2.37 4.65
N LEU A 25 -18.22 -3.53 5.18
CA LEU A 25 -17.24 -4.38 5.84
C LEU A 25 -16.29 -5.06 4.84
N GLY A 26 -16.70 -5.27 3.59
CA GLY A 26 -15.86 -5.91 2.58
C GLY A 26 -14.56 -5.16 2.27
N GLY A 27 -14.56 -3.82 2.36
CA GLY A 27 -13.39 -2.98 2.08
C GLY A 27 -12.60 -2.50 3.31
N ASN A 28 -13.17 -2.62 4.51
CA ASN A 28 -12.65 -1.93 5.71
C ASN A 28 -12.31 -2.86 6.88
N THR A 29 -12.43 -4.18 6.69
CA THR A 29 -12.34 -5.18 7.76
C THR A 29 -11.12 -6.08 7.62
N PHE A 30 -10.55 -6.47 8.75
CA PHE A 30 -9.43 -7.40 8.86
C PHE A 30 -9.67 -8.38 10.01
N ALA A 31 -9.49 -9.66 9.75
CA ALA A 31 -9.61 -10.70 10.78
C ALA A 31 -8.34 -10.76 11.63
N ASN A 32 -8.48 -11.13 12.90
CA ASN A 32 -7.33 -11.43 13.77
C ASN A 32 -6.52 -12.64 13.27
N LYS A 33 -7.17 -13.56 12.55
CA LYS A 33 -6.55 -14.68 11.83
C LYS A 33 -6.40 -14.31 10.36
N THR A 34 -5.18 -14.03 9.91
CA THR A 34 -4.90 -13.54 8.54
C THR A 34 -5.38 -14.49 7.44
N GLU A 35 -5.44 -15.80 7.70
CA GLU A 35 -5.92 -16.81 6.74
C GLU A 35 -7.45 -16.95 6.70
N SER A 36 -8.18 -16.19 7.52
CA SER A 36 -9.64 -16.23 7.54
C SER A 36 -10.23 -15.83 6.18
N LYS A 37 -11.13 -16.68 5.67
CA LYS A 37 -11.92 -16.43 4.45
C LYS A 37 -13.28 -15.79 4.74
N ASN A 38 -13.50 -15.30 5.96
CA ASN A 38 -14.79 -14.76 6.38
C ASN A 38 -15.07 -13.36 5.82
N ILE A 39 -14.08 -12.67 5.25
CA ILE A 39 -14.27 -11.32 4.70
C ILE A 39 -14.44 -11.45 3.18
N THR A 40 -15.63 -11.12 2.68
CA THR A 40 -15.98 -11.13 1.26
C THR A 40 -16.41 -9.74 0.80
N ASN A 41 -16.73 -9.57 -0.48
CA ASN A 41 -17.33 -8.32 -0.98
C ASN A 41 -18.67 -7.98 -0.32
N SER A 42 -19.34 -8.95 0.30
CA SER A 42 -20.59 -8.75 1.03
C SER A 42 -20.40 -8.52 2.54
N GLY A 43 -19.16 -8.39 3.02
CA GLY A 43 -18.84 -8.17 4.43
C GLY A 43 -18.36 -9.41 5.16
N ILE A 44 -18.71 -9.56 6.43
CA ILE A 44 -18.37 -10.74 7.25
C ILE A 44 -19.38 -11.85 6.95
N GLN A 45 -18.91 -13.00 6.50
CA GLN A 45 -19.73 -14.16 6.13
C GLN A 45 -19.16 -15.48 6.64
N ASN A 46 -19.99 -16.52 6.70
CA ASN A 46 -19.62 -17.90 7.07
C ASN A 46 -18.84 -18.00 8.41
N TRP A 47 -19.16 -17.11 9.35
CA TRP A 47 -18.42 -16.97 10.60
C TRP A 47 -18.93 -17.95 11.65
N SER A 48 -18.19 -19.03 11.90
CA SER A 48 -18.53 -20.06 12.88
C SER A 48 -17.66 -20.02 14.15
N ASP A 49 -16.38 -19.66 14.00
CA ASP A 49 -15.38 -19.74 15.06
C ASP A 49 -15.39 -18.48 15.95
N PRO A 50 -15.74 -18.60 17.25
CA PRO A 50 -15.79 -17.47 18.19
C PRO A 50 -14.41 -16.89 18.53
N SER A 51 -13.32 -17.60 18.23
CA SER A 51 -11.96 -17.08 18.39
C SER A 51 -11.54 -16.16 17.23
N THR A 52 -12.30 -16.14 16.13
CA THR A 52 -12.11 -15.15 15.05
C THR A 52 -12.81 -13.84 15.42
N SER A 53 -12.06 -12.75 15.44
CA SER A 53 -12.57 -11.38 15.61
C SER A 53 -12.20 -10.52 14.40
N PHE A 54 -12.95 -9.44 14.21
CA PHE A 54 -12.84 -8.58 13.04
C PHE A 54 -12.63 -7.15 13.47
N LYS A 55 -11.58 -6.51 12.96
CA LYS A 55 -11.32 -5.08 13.16
C LYS A 55 -11.70 -4.30 11.92
N VAL A 56 -12.57 -3.31 12.11
CA VAL A 56 -13.02 -2.35 11.10
C VAL A 56 -12.33 -1.03 11.37
N TYR A 57 -11.76 -0.42 10.33
CA TYR A 57 -10.97 0.80 10.46
C TYR A 57 -11.66 1.95 9.73
N VAL A 58 -11.85 3.06 10.44
CA VAL A 58 -12.45 4.29 9.89
C VAL A 58 -11.69 5.47 10.45
N ARG A 59 -11.30 6.42 9.60
CA ARG A 59 -10.69 7.66 10.07
C ARG A 59 -11.76 8.72 10.29
N LEU A 60 -11.79 9.30 11.50
CA LEU A 60 -12.69 10.40 11.85
C LEU A 60 -11.92 11.73 11.89
N ALA A 61 -12.52 12.76 11.30
CA ALA A 61 -11.97 14.11 11.28
C ALA A 61 -12.37 14.95 12.52
N LYS A 62 -13.30 14.44 13.34
CA LYS A 62 -13.85 15.14 14.50
C LYS A 62 -13.82 14.28 15.75
N LYS A 63 -13.68 14.95 16.88
CA LYS A 63 -13.92 14.40 18.23
C LYS A 63 -15.42 14.44 18.52
N GLY A 64 -15.87 13.69 19.51
CA GLY A 64 -17.27 13.67 19.94
C GLY A 64 -17.82 12.27 20.05
N ASN A 65 -19.14 12.14 20.04
CA ASN A 65 -19.78 10.85 20.21
C ASN A 65 -19.87 10.10 18.88
N LEU A 66 -19.58 8.81 18.94
CA LEU A 66 -19.70 7.84 17.85
C LEU A 66 -20.78 6.83 18.24
N VAL A 67 -21.87 6.84 17.49
CA VAL A 67 -22.93 5.83 17.59
C VAL A 67 -22.70 4.80 16.51
N ILE A 68 -22.76 3.52 16.86
CA ILE A 68 -22.51 2.39 15.94
C ILE A 68 -23.74 1.49 15.94
N SER A 69 -24.20 1.12 14.75
CA SER A 69 -25.15 0.03 14.54
C SER A 69 -24.57 -0.98 13.56
N LEU A 70 -24.75 -2.27 13.84
CA LEU A 70 -24.55 -3.32 12.84
C LEU A 70 -25.70 -3.23 11.84
N ASN A 71 -25.40 -3.40 10.55
CA ASN A 71 -26.38 -3.22 9.49
C ASN A 71 -26.20 -4.26 8.39
N GLN A 72 -27.26 -4.47 7.60
CA GLN A 72 -27.33 -5.51 6.57
C GLN A 72 -27.07 -6.90 7.18
N LEU A 73 -27.68 -7.16 8.33
CA LEU A 73 -27.62 -8.45 9.00
C LEU A 73 -28.36 -9.50 8.16
N LYS A 74 -27.71 -10.64 7.90
CA LYS A 74 -28.27 -11.74 7.12
C LYS A 74 -27.98 -13.09 7.77
N LYS A 75 -28.76 -14.09 7.38
CA LYS A 75 -28.65 -15.48 7.84
C LYS A 75 -28.60 -15.61 9.37
N VAL A 76 -29.38 -14.79 10.07
CA VAL A 76 -29.50 -14.88 11.53
C VAL A 76 -30.32 -16.12 11.87
N VAL A 77 -29.66 -17.12 12.47
CA VAL A 77 -30.30 -18.35 12.93
C VAL A 77 -30.17 -18.44 14.45
N GLY A 78 -31.31 -18.49 15.14
CA GLY A 78 -31.35 -18.45 16.59
C GLY A 78 -30.85 -17.12 17.17
N LYS A 79 -30.10 -17.19 18.27
CA LYS A 79 -29.56 -16.03 18.98
C LYS A 79 -28.05 -15.98 18.88
N SER A 80 -27.49 -14.78 18.72
CA SER A 80 -26.05 -14.52 18.80
C SER A 80 -25.74 -13.40 19.79
N GLU A 81 -24.81 -13.63 20.70
CA GLU A 81 -24.22 -12.61 21.58
C GLU A 81 -22.91 -12.15 20.93
N LEU A 82 -22.80 -10.86 20.60
CA LEU A 82 -21.60 -10.24 20.04
C LEU A 82 -21.05 -9.20 21.02
N SER A 83 -19.73 -8.99 20.96
CA SER A 83 -19.06 -7.85 21.59
C SER A 83 -18.59 -6.89 20.52
N ILE A 84 -18.96 -5.63 20.69
CA ILE A 84 -18.49 -4.50 19.88
C ILE A 84 -17.63 -3.64 20.77
N SER A 85 -16.39 -3.38 20.35
CA SER A 85 -15.51 -2.50 21.10
C SER A 85 -14.93 -1.41 20.21
N VAL A 86 -14.79 -0.22 20.80
CA VAL A 86 -14.07 0.89 20.20
C VAL A 86 -12.91 1.22 21.12
N ASN A 87 -11.69 1.14 20.60
CA ASN A 87 -10.47 1.21 21.39
C ASN A 87 -10.43 0.14 22.51
N ARG A 88 -10.62 0.52 23.78
CA ARG A 88 -10.63 -0.39 24.94
C ARG A 88 -12.00 -0.52 25.61
N SER A 89 -13.02 0.18 25.11
CA SER A 89 -14.37 0.17 25.68
C SER A 89 -15.26 -0.76 24.89
N GLN A 90 -15.81 -1.77 25.56
CA GLN A 90 -16.64 -2.81 24.95
C GLN A 90 -18.09 -2.71 25.39
N LYS A 91 -19.00 -3.07 24.48
CA LYS A 91 -20.42 -3.31 24.74
C LYS A 91 -20.80 -4.67 24.19
N ARG A 92 -21.82 -5.28 24.80
CA ARG A 92 -22.39 -6.55 24.36
C ARG A 92 -23.75 -6.28 23.74
N ILE A 93 -24.05 -7.00 22.68
CA ILE A 93 -25.36 -6.98 22.01
C ILE A 93 -25.84 -8.39 21.77
N GLU A 94 -27.17 -8.53 21.74
CA GLU A 94 -27.84 -9.72 21.25
C GLU A 94 -28.33 -9.42 19.82
N VAL A 95 -28.17 -10.39 18.92
CA VAL A 95 -28.72 -10.39 17.57
C VAL A 95 -29.69 -11.56 17.45
N ASN A 96 -30.93 -11.25 17.08
CA ASN A 96 -32.08 -12.16 17.02
C ASN A 96 -32.58 -12.33 15.58
N VAL A 97 -33.29 -13.44 15.34
CA VAL A 97 -33.92 -13.73 14.05
C VAL A 97 -34.86 -12.59 13.63
N GLY A 98 -34.75 -12.17 12.37
CA GLY A 98 -35.56 -11.09 11.80
C GLY A 98 -34.97 -9.68 11.91
N GLU A 99 -33.88 -9.51 12.68
CA GLU A 99 -33.19 -8.22 12.76
C GLU A 99 -32.31 -7.98 11.52
N GLU A 100 -32.56 -6.87 10.81
CA GLU A 100 -31.72 -6.41 9.70
C GLU A 100 -30.62 -5.45 10.16
N SER A 101 -30.78 -4.86 11.35
CA SER A 101 -29.88 -3.88 11.96
C SER A 101 -30.03 -3.90 13.49
N VAL A 102 -28.92 -3.70 14.22
CA VAL A 102 -28.88 -3.70 15.69
C VAL A 102 -27.98 -2.56 16.18
N LEU A 103 -28.49 -1.73 17.10
CA LEU A 103 -27.71 -0.68 17.75
C LEU A 103 -26.66 -1.30 18.69
N ALA A 104 -25.37 -1.07 18.40
CA ALA A 104 -24.28 -1.50 19.27
C ALA A 104 -24.06 -0.55 20.46
N GLY A 105 -24.36 0.73 20.24
CA GLY A 105 -24.35 1.76 21.27
C GLY A 105 -23.49 2.96 20.89
N GLU A 106 -23.13 3.74 21.92
CA GLU A 106 -22.38 4.99 21.78
C GLU A 106 -21.01 5.00 22.50
N TRP A 107 -20.01 5.62 21.89
CA TRP A 107 -18.65 5.79 22.41
C TRP A 107 -18.16 7.22 22.28
N LEU A 108 -17.41 7.73 23.26
CA LEU A 108 -16.75 9.03 23.17
C LEU A 108 -15.39 8.91 22.46
N ILE A 109 -15.25 9.61 21.33
CA ILE A 109 -14.01 9.74 20.56
C ILE A 109 -13.28 11.01 21.02
N LYS A 110 -12.14 10.79 21.66
CA LYS A 110 -11.33 11.86 22.29
C LYS A 110 -10.31 12.50 21.34
N ASP A 111 -10.06 11.89 20.18
CA ASP A 111 -9.11 12.40 19.21
C ASP A 111 -9.51 12.12 17.76
N THR A 112 -8.86 12.82 16.84
CA THR A 112 -9.02 12.59 15.40
C THR A 112 -8.07 11.50 14.91
N GLY A 113 -8.38 10.90 13.77
CA GLY A 113 -7.56 9.84 13.18
C GLY A 113 -8.30 8.52 13.08
N TYR A 114 -7.55 7.43 12.94
CA TYR A 114 -8.17 6.11 12.81
C TYR A 114 -8.79 5.63 14.11
N VAL A 115 -10.06 5.26 14.02
CA VAL A 115 -10.83 4.54 15.03
C VAL A 115 -10.91 3.09 14.61
N ILE A 116 -10.63 2.20 15.57
CA ILE A 116 -10.69 0.75 15.39
C ILE A 116 -11.94 0.25 16.11
N ILE A 117 -12.84 -0.34 15.34
CA ILE A 117 -14.06 -0.98 15.83
C ILE A 117 -13.85 -2.49 15.74
N GLU A 118 -13.80 -3.19 16.86
CA GLU A 118 -13.68 -4.65 16.88
C GLU A 118 -15.05 -5.30 17.08
N VAL A 119 -15.36 -6.27 16.22
CA VAL A 119 -16.52 -7.15 16.29
C VAL A 119 -16.04 -8.54 16.68
N LYS A 120 -16.56 -9.07 17.79
CA LYS A 120 -16.19 -10.39 18.32
C LYS A 120 -17.43 -11.20 18.68
N GLY A 121 -17.41 -12.49 18.38
CA GLY A 121 -18.49 -13.43 18.69
C GLY A 121 -18.28 -13.97 20.09
N LEU A 122 -19.32 -13.95 20.91
CA LEU A 122 -19.28 -14.47 22.28
C LEU A 122 -20.01 -15.81 22.36
N LYS A 123 -21.27 -15.83 21.97
CA LYS A 123 -22.13 -17.03 21.99
C LYS A 123 -23.04 -17.05 20.78
N LYS A 124 -23.43 -18.24 20.35
CA LYS A 124 -24.44 -18.46 19.31
C LYS A 124 -25.19 -19.75 19.60
N THR A 125 -26.49 -19.77 19.33
CA THR A 125 -27.30 -21.00 19.40
C THR A 125 -27.36 -21.71 18.05
N GLY A 126 -27.17 -20.99 16.94
CA GLY A 126 -27.04 -21.56 15.60
C GLY A 126 -25.61 -22.01 15.25
N GLU A 127 -25.45 -22.53 14.04
CA GLU A 127 -24.15 -22.96 13.51
C GLU A 127 -23.21 -21.79 13.18
N LEU A 128 -23.76 -20.64 12.78
CA LEU A 128 -23.02 -19.45 12.39
C LEU A 128 -23.43 -18.24 13.24
N PHE A 129 -22.48 -17.33 13.46
CA PHE A 129 -22.77 -15.94 13.80
C PHE A 129 -23.41 -15.23 12.59
N PRO A 130 -24.12 -14.10 12.79
CA PRO A 130 -24.78 -13.40 11.70
C PRO A 130 -23.78 -12.93 10.64
N GLU A 131 -24.21 -12.93 9.37
CA GLU A 131 -23.48 -12.20 8.33
C GLU A 131 -23.71 -10.70 8.53
N ILE A 132 -22.66 -9.89 8.36
CA ILE A 132 -22.70 -8.44 8.61
C ILE A 132 -22.16 -7.72 7.37
N GLY A 133 -23.00 -6.93 6.72
CA GLY A 133 -22.61 -6.23 5.49
C GLY A 133 -21.94 -4.88 5.73
N SER A 134 -22.44 -4.09 6.69
CA SER A 134 -21.89 -2.77 7.00
C SER A 134 -22.02 -2.39 8.47
N LEU A 135 -21.27 -1.37 8.89
CA LEU A 135 -21.56 -0.62 10.12
C LEU A 135 -22.15 0.74 9.74
N ASN A 136 -23.27 1.10 10.34
CA ASN A 136 -23.78 2.47 10.29
C ASN A 136 -23.16 3.27 11.43
N LEU A 137 -22.44 4.33 11.08
CA LEU A 137 -21.82 5.24 12.04
C LEU A 137 -22.53 6.59 12.01
N SER A 138 -22.85 7.12 13.18
CA SER A 138 -23.46 8.44 13.34
C SER A 138 -22.98 9.12 14.63
N GLY A 139 -23.55 10.27 14.99
CA GLY A 139 -23.16 11.07 16.15
C GLY A 139 -22.25 12.24 15.79
N THR A 140 -21.82 13.00 16.81
CA THR A 140 -21.12 14.28 16.61
C THR A 140 -19.68 14.14 16.10
N SER A 141 -19.08 12.96 16.22
CA SER A 141 -17.74 12.65 15.67
C SER A 141 -17.74 12.29 14.18
N VAL A 142 -18.92 12.06 13.59
CA VAL A 142 -19.08 11.59 12.21
C VAL A 142 -19.51 12.74 11.33
N ASP A 143 -18.85 12.90 10.18
CA ASP A 143 -19.28 13.78 9.10
C ASP A 143 -18.81 13.25 7.74
N LYS A 144 -19.08 14.02 6.67
CA LYS A 144 -18.70 13.68 5.30
C LYS A 144 -17.19 13.52 5.06
N ASN A 145 -16.35 13.98 5.99
CA ASN A 145 -14.89 13.90 5.92
C ASN A 145 -14.32 12.63 6.58
N ALA A 146 -15.17 11.72 7.05
CA ALA A 146 -14.71 10.40 7.46
C ALA A 146 -14.07 9.66 6.27
N SER A 147 -12.88 9.12 6.48
CA SER A 147 -12.12 8.40 5.45
C SER A 147 -12.15 6.89 5.71
N PHE A 148 -12.69 6.18 4.72
CA PHE A 148 -12.78 4.73 4.63
C PHE A 148 -13.05 4.36 3.17
N VAL A 149 -12.96 3.08 2.83
CA VAL A 149 -13.29 2.56 1.49
C VAL A 149 -14.81 2.54 1.33
N LYS A 150 -15.35 3.42 0.48
CA LYS A 150 -16.79 3.70 0.41
C LYS A 150 -17.62 2.65 -0.34
N ASP A 151 -17.02 2.02 -1.34
CA ASP A 151 -17.69 1.15 -2.30
C ASP A 151 -16.66 0.22 -2.97
N ASN A 152 -17.17 -0.73 -3.77
CA ASN A 152 -16.33 -1.67 -4.53
C ASN A 152 -16.22 -1.30 -6.02
N GLU A 153 -16.55 -0.07 -6.40
CA GLU A 153 -16.36 0.37 -7.79
C GLU A 153 -14.88 0.18 -8.17
N GLY A 154 -14.58 -0.30 -9.37
CA GLY A 154 -13.18 -0.54 -9.78
C GLY A 154 -12.39 -1.49 -8.85
N ASN A 155 -13.07 -2.42 -8.16
CA ASN A 155 -12.47 -3.38 -7.23
C ASN A 155 -11.84 -2.73 -5.97
N PHE A 156 -12.38 -1.59 -5.51
CA PHE A 156 -11.81 -0.84 -4.39
C PHE A 156 -11.82 -1.58 -3.05
N PHE A 157 -12.59 -2.65 -2.85
CA PHE A 157 -12.45 -3.46 -1.64
C PHE A 157 -11.11 -4.23 -1.64
N TYR A 158 -10.67 -4.73 -2.78
CA TYR A 158 -9.35 -5.34 -2.92
C TYR A 158 -8.23 -4.29 -2.76
N TRP A 159 -8.28 -3.19 -3.52
CA TRP A 159 -7.26 -2.13 -3.49
C TRP A 159 -7.21 -1.39 -2.15
N GLY A 160 -8.38 -1.07 -1.60
CA GLY A 160 -8.53 -0.39 -0.33
C GLY A 160 -8.03 -1.23 0.85
N ARG A 161 -8.20 -2.56 0.80
CA ARG A 161 -7.62 -3.48 1.81
C ARG A 161 -6.13 -3.67 1.65
N ARG A 162 -5.59 -3.70 0.42
CA ARG A 162 -4.12 -3.61 0.21
C ARG A 162 -3.55 -2.34 0.84
N GLY A 163 -4.26 -1.23 0.68
CA GLY A 163 -3.87 0.08 1.19
C GLY A 163 -3.03 0.86 0.18
N PRO A 164 -2.68 2.11 0.53
CA PRO A 164 -2.04 3.04 -0.40
C PRO A 164 -0.57 2.70 -0.62
N SER A 165 -0.18 2.34 -1.84
CA SER A 165 1.24 2.30 -2.23
C SER A 165 1.83 3.71 -2.24
N VAL A 166 3.07 3.84 -1.77
CA VAL A 166 3.76 5.12 -1.61
C VAL A 166 5.07 5.15 -2.37
N HIS A 167 5.45 6.33 -2.89
CA HIS A 167 6.56 6.45 -3.84
C HIS A 167 7.46 7.64 -3.52
N LEU A 168 8.74 7.50 -3.88
CA LEU A 168 9.72 8.57 -3.96
C LEU A 168 10.09 8.76 -5.42
N ASN A 169 9.78 9.91 -6.01
CA ASN A 169 10.17 10.25 -7.38
C ASN A 169 11.40 11.14 -7.31
N TYR A 170 12.56 10.62 -7.71
CA TYR A 170 13.82 11.31 -7.51
C TYR A 170 14.03 12.42 -8.53
N GLU A 171 14.52 13.58 -8.07
CA GLU A 171 14.92 14.67 -8.96
C GLU A 171 16.34 14.38 -9.48
N THR A 172 16.44 14.14 -10.78
CA THR A 172 17.71 13.89 -11.48
C THR A 172 18.01 15.02 -12.46
N PRO A 173 19.27 15.30 -12.80
CA PRO A 173 19.61 16.34 -13.77
C PRO A 173 18.94 16.09 -15.13
N GLU A 174 18.05 16.99 -15.57
CA GLU A 174 17.28 16.80 -16.81
C GLU A 174 18.15 16.80 -18.07
N SER A 175 19.26 17.53 -18.04
CA SER A 175 20.23 17.65 -19.14
C SER A 175 21.13 16.42 -19.32
N LYS A 176 21.05 15.42 -18.42
CA LYS A 176 21.94 14.26 -18.45
C LYS A 176 21.24 13.01 -18.99
N GLU A 177 22.03 12.24 -19.75
CA GLU A 177 21.69 10.92 -20.24
C GLU A 177 22.05 9.87 -19.17
N ILE A 178 21.11 9.59 -18.27
CA ILE A 178 21.37 8.73 -17.11
C ILE A 178 21.45 7.26 -17.52
N GLU A 179 22.66 6.72 -17.57
CA GLU A 179 22.91 5.32 -17.90
C GLU A 179 22.74 4.42 -16.68
N TRP A 180 23.21 4.83 -15.51
CA TRP A 180 23.15 4.02 -14.28
C TRP A 180 22.37 4.70 -13.17
N PHE A 181 21.63 3.90 -12.41
CA PHE A 181 21.06 4.30 -11.13
C PHE A 181 21.43 3.31 -10.03
N TYR A 182 22.00 3.84 -8.95
CA TYR A 182 22.39 3.13 -7.74
C TYR A 182 21.55 3.59 -6.55
N SER A 183 21.15 2.66 -5.70
CA SER A 183 20.60 2.97 -4.37
C SER A 183 20.87 1.86 -3.36
N GLU A 184 20.68 2.20 -2.09
CA GLU A 184 20.74 1.26 -0.98
C GLU A 184 19.37 1.20 -0.26
N VAL A 185 18.95 0.01 0.14
CA VAL A 185 17.69 -0.20 0.85
C VAL A 185 17.91 -0.96 2.16
N THR A 186 17.36 -0.43 3.24
CA THR A 186 17.30 -1.09 4.55
C THR A 186 15.84 -1.24 4.97
N ILE A 187 15.40 -2.47 5.24
CA ILE A 187 14.08 -2.73 5.84
C ILE A 187 14.26 -2.89 7.34
N PRO A 188 13.67 -2.03 8.19
CA PRO A 188 13.80 -2.17 9.64
C PRO A 188 13.23 -3.51 10.11
N ARG A 189 13.81 -4.09 11.16
CA ARG A 189 13.27 -5.32 11.78
C ARG A 189 11.78 -5.15 12.13
N GLY A 190 10.98 -6.16 11.81
CA GLY A 190 9.53 -6.14 12.03
C GLY A 190 8.72 -5.40 10.96
N ASN A 191 9.36 -4.84 9.93
CA ASN A 191 8.67 -4.21 8.79
C ASN A 191 8.72 -5.06 7.52
N ASP A 192 9.39 -6.20 7.55
CA ASP A 192 9.51 -7.18 6.47
C ASP A 192 8.31 -8.14 6.44
N LEU A 193 7.12 -7.57 6.39
CA LEU A 193 5.87 -8.32 6.43
C LEU A 193 5.60 -9.02 5.10
N GLN A 194 5.02 -10.22 5.13
CA GLN A 194 4.59 -10.93 3.92
C GLN A 194 3.63 -10.08 3.08
N GLY A 195 3.76 -10.10 1.76
CA GLY A 195 2.98 -9.21 0.90
C GLY A 195 3.64 -7.88 0.62
N SER A 196 4.86 -7.64 1.11
CA SER A 196 5.59 -6.38 0.85
C SER A 196 6.38 -6.45 -0.44
N PHE A 197 6.32 -5.37 -1.22
CA PHE A 197 7.32 -5.06 -2.23
C PHE A 197 8.04 -3.75 -1.88
N PHE A 198 9.34 -3.85 -1.60
CA PHE A 198 10.23 -2.72 -1.40
C PHE A 198 11.02 -2.50 -2.68
N MET A 199 10.46 -1.66 -3.54
CA MET A 199 11.03 -1.39 -4.85
C MET A 199 12.12 -0.32 -4.72
N ALA A 200 13.34 -0.70 -5.06
CA ALA A 200 14.54 0.12 -4.90
C ALA A 200 14.76 1.04 -6.09
N ASN A 201 14.91 0.46 -7.29
CA ASN A 201 15.32 1.15 -8.51
C ASN A 201 14.26 1.02 -9.60
N GLY A 202 13.31 1.95 -9.60
CA GLY A 202 12.28 2.07 -10.63
C GLY A 202 12.72 3.02 -11.72
N PHE A 203 12.24 2.77 -12.93
CA PHE A 203 12.45 3.59 -14.11
C PHE A 203 11.17 3.59 -14.96
N ALA A 204 11.11 4.41 -16.00
CA ALA A 204 9.88 4.62 -16.76
C ALA A 204 9.31 3.34 -17.39
N GLU A 205 10.17 2.37 -17.72
CA GLU A 205 9.81 1.11 -18.38
C GLU A 205 9.92 -0.12 -17.47
N GLY A 206 10.16 0.04 -16.16
CA GLY A 206 10.30 -1.13 -15.29
C GLY A 206 10.64 -0.83 -13.85
N TYR A 207 10.89 -1.89 -13.10
CA TYR A 207 11.19 -1.82 -11.67
C TYR A 207 12.18 -2.88 -11.24
N PHE A 208 12.91 -2.56 -10.16
CA PHE A 208 13.89 -3.45 -9.56
C PHE A 208 13.86 -3.31 -8.03
N GLY A 209 13.70 -4.40 -7.29
CA GLY A 209 13.64 -4.35 -5.84
C GLY A 209 13.55 -5.72 -5.16
N MET A 210 13.01 -5.75 -3.94
CA MET A 210 12.92 -6.98 -3.15
C MET A 210 11.57 -7.16 -2.46
N GLN A 211 11.13 -8.41 -2.38
CA GLN A 211 9.81 -8.82 -1.91
C GLN A 211 9.87 -9.76 -0.72
N VAL A 212 8.79 -9.79 0.06
CA VAL A 212 8.48 -10.86 1.03
C VAL A 212 7.29 -11.64 0.51
N ASN A 213 7.55 -12.79 -0.12
CA ASN A 213 6.54 -13.53 -0.88
C ASN A 213 5.77 -14.51 0.02
N SER A 214 6.46 -15.14 0.97
CA SER A 214 5.88 -16.07 1.95
C SER A 214 6.74 -16.09 3.23
N PRO A 215 6.37 -16.86 4.27
CA PRO A 215 7.20 -17.01 5.46
C PRO A 215 8.59 -17.61 5.18
N ILE A 216 8.76 -18.31 4.04
CA ILE A 216 9.98 -19.05 3.69
C ILE A 216 10.62 -18.61 2.38
N GLU A 217 9.99 -17.69 1.63
CA GLU A 217 10.50 -17.22 0.34
C GLU A 217 10.49 -15.70 0.24
N ARG A 218 11.65 -15.17 -0.13
CA ARG A 218 11.84 -13.78 -0.51
C ARG A 218 12.52 -13.71 -1.88
N ARG A 219 12.21 -12.67 -2.64
CA ARG A 219 12.70 -12.50 -4.01
C ARG A 219 13.37 -11.17 -4.19
N ILE A 220 14.45 -11.15 -4.98
CA ILE A 220 14.94 -9.96 -5.66
C ILE A 220 14.33 -9.97 -7.05
N LEU A 221 13.48 -9.00 -7.38
CA LEU A 221 12.65 -8.98 -8.59
C LEU A 221 13.05 -7.83 -9.50
N PHE A 222 13.24 -8.12 -10.79
CA PHE A 222 13.49 -7.16 -11.85
C PHE A 222 12.54 -7.39 -13.03
N SER A 223 11.79 -6.36 -13.41
CA SER A 223 10.80 -6.42 -14.50
C SER A 223 10.94 -5.24 -15.45
N VAL A 224 10.63 -5.49 -16.72
CA VAL A 224 10.59 -4.50 -17.80
C VAL A 224 9.30 -4.68 -18.58
N TRP A 225 8.47 -3.64 -18.66
CA TRP A 225 7.23 -3.66 -19.44
C TRP A 225 7.50 -3.65 -20.95
N SER A 226 6.70 -4.41 -21.67
CA SER A 226 6.57 -4.33 -23.12
C SER A 226 6.03 -2.96 -23.55
N PRO A 227 6.39 -2.45 -24.75
CA PRO A 227 5.68 -1.33 -25.35
C PRO A 227 4.23 -1.68 -25.77
N TYR A 228 3.86 -2.96 -25.83
CA TYR A 228 2.51 -3.39 -26.19
C TYR A 228 1.56 -3.32 -25.00
N GLN A 229 0.42 -2.64 -25.17
CA GLN A 229 -0.59 -2.46 -24.12
C GLN A 229 -1.49 -3.69 -24.03
N THR A 230 -1.17 -4.60 -23.11
CA THR A 230 -2.01 -5.75 -22.74
C THR A 230 -1.67 -6.18 -21.32
N ASP A 231 -2.61 -6.86 -20.67
CA ASP A 231 -2.39 -7.58 -19.41
C ASP A 231 -1.99 -9.04 -19.64
N ASN A 232 -2.07 -9.55 -20.87
CA ASN A 232 -1.75 -10.93 -21.20
C ASN A 232 -0.45 -11.00 -22.02
N PRO A 233 0.67 -11.47 -21.45
CA PRO A 233 1.95 -11.49 -22.16
C PRO A 233 1.92 -12.34 -23.45
N LYS A 234 1.02 -13.32 -23.54
CA LYS A 234 0.88 -14.18 -24.73
C LYS A 234 0.33 -13.43 -25.95
N GLU A 235 -0.30 -12.28 -25.76
CA GLU A 235 -0.80 -11.42 -26.84
C GLU A 235 0.27 -10.49 -27.40
N ILE A 236 1.43 -10.38 -26.74
CA ILE A 236 2.49 -9.50 -27.19
C ILE A 236 3.10 -10.05 -28.50
N PRO A 237 3.05 -9.31 -29.62
CA PRO A 237 3.70 -9.74 -30.86
C PRO A 237 5.22 -9.72 -30.72
N ASP A 238 5.93 -10.57 -31.47
CA ASP A 238 7.40 -10.74 -31.36
C ASP A 238 8.19 -9.43 -31.51
N SER A 239 7.68 -8.47 -32.29
CA SER A 239 8.27 -7.13 -32.48
C SER A 239 8.19 -6.22 -31.25
N HIS A 240 7.39 -6.60 -30.25
CA HIS A 240 7.20 -5.86 -28.99
C HIS A 240 7.69 -6.66 -27.77
N LYS A 241 8.02 -7.95 -27.92
CA LYS A 241 8.48 -8.77 -26.80
C LYS A 241 9.77 -8.24 -26.19
N VAL A 242 9.79 -8.20 -24.86
CA VAL A 242 11.01 -7.98 -24.07
C VAL A 242 11.84 -9.26 -24.13
N LYS A 243 13.07 -9.17 -24.65
CA LYS A 243 13.94 -10.34 -24.88
C LYS A 243 14.96 -10.47 -23.76
N LEU A 244 15.07 -11.65 -23.16
CA LEU A 244 16.14 -11.96 -22.21
C LEU A 244 17.47 -12.12 -22.96
N LEU A 245 18.48 -11.31 -22.61
CA LEU A 245 19.83 -11.41 -23.18
C LEU A 245 20.77 -12.22 -22.30
N LYS A 246 20.71 -11.99 -20.98
CA LYS A 246 21.56 -12.62 -19.97
C LYS A 246 20.81 -12.72 -18.66
N LYS A 247 21.11 -13.75 -17.85
CA LYS A 247 20.64 -13.84 -16.46
C LYS A 247 21.74 -14.36 -15.56
N GLY A 248 21.70 -13.96 -14.30
CA GLY A 248 22.62 -14.49 -13.30
C GLY A 248 22.40 -15.95 -12.99
N LYS A 249 23.36 -16.52 -12.25
CA LYS A 249 23.22 -17.84 -11.65
C LYS A 249 22.01 -17.87 -10.71
N ASP A 250 21.23 -18.95 -10.77
CA ASP A 250 20.03 -19.19 -9.95
C ASP A 250 18.89 -18.19 -10.13
N VAL A 251 18.98 -17.30 -11.12
CA VAL A 251 17.89 -16.39 -11.49
C VAL A 251 16.89 -17.13 -12.37
N ALA A 252 15.63 -17.08 -11.98
CA ALA A 252 14.50 -17.47 -12.82
C ALA A 252 14.09 -16.28 -13.69
N ALA A 253 13.69 -16.54 -14.94
CA ALA A 253 13.21 -15.51 -15.87
C ALA A 253 11.98 -16.02 -16.62
N GLY A 254 11.11 -15.09 -16.99
CA GLY A 254 9.87 -15.38 -17.70
C GLY A 254 9.12 -14.09 -18.04
N GLU A 255 7.81 -14.20 -18.22
CA GLU A 255 6.93 -13.09 -18.55
C GLU A 255 6.01 -12.75 -17.36
N PHE A 256 5.41 -11.56 -17.38
CA PHE A 256 4.39 -11.12 -16.41
C PHE A 256 3.21 -10.44 -17.11
N GLY A 257 2.09 -10.30 -16.38
CA GLY A 257 0.81 -9.78 -16.85
C GLY A 257 -0.06 -9.24 -15.71
N ASN A 258 -1.29 -8.80 -16.02
CA ASN A 258 -2.30 -8.22 -15.12
C ASN A 258 -1.97 -6.83 -14.53
N GLU A 259 -0.87 -6.23 -14.95
CA GLU A 259 -0.44 -4.89 -14.54
C GLU A 259 0.30 -4.20 -15.71
N GLY A 260 -0.27 -4.36 -16.91
CA GLY A 260 0.51 -4.44 -18.13
C GLY A 260 1.24 -5.78 -18.22
N ALA A 261 2.02 -5.97 -19.29
CA ALA A 261 2.76 -7.20 -19.52
C ALA A 261 4.18 -6.95 -20.02
N GLY A 262 5.08 -7.91 -19.78
CA GLY A 262 6.49 -7.75 -20.13
C GLY A 262 7.36 -8.91 -19.66
N GLY A 263 8.67 -8.66 -19.60
CA GLY A 263 9.66 -9.62 -19.12
C GLY A 263 9.96 -9.40 -17.64
N GLN A 264 10.06 -10.49 -16.87
CA GLN A 264 10.47 -10.44 -15.47
C GLN A 264 11.56 -11.47 -15.17
N SER A 265 12.31 -11.21 -14.11
CA SER A 265 13.30 -12.13 -13.57
C SER A 265 13.37 -11.98 -12.06
N TYR A 266 13.65 -13.07 -11.36
CA TYR A 266 13.85 -13.03 -9.93
C TYR A 266 14.91 -14.01 -9.44
N LEU A 267 15.65 -13.58 -8.42
CA LEU A 267 16.50 -14.43 -7.60
C LEU A 267 15.75 -14.74 -6.30
N LYS A 268 15.60 -16.02 -5.96
CA LYS A 268 15.17 -16.41 -4.61
C LYS A 268 16.33 -16.14 -3.66
N PHE A 269 16.13 -15.18 -2.76
CA PHE A 269 17.15 -14.73 -1.84
C PHE A 269 16.49 -14.25 -0.55
N ASN A 270 16.68 -15.03 0.53
CA ASN A 270 16.10 -14.76 1.84
C ASN A 270 16.86 -13.64 2.57
N TRP A 271 16.76 -12.43 2.02
CA TRP A 271 17.31 -11.21 2.60
C TRP A 271 16.77 -10.96 4.01
N ILE A 272 17.57 -10.32 4.85
CA ILE A 272 17.33 -10.19 6.29
C ILE A 272 17.00 -8.74 6.64
N ALA A 273 15.94 -8.53 7.44
CA ALA A 273 15.61 -7.20 7.93
C ALA A 273 16.70 -6.64 8.87
N GLY A 274 16.97 -5.35 8.73
CA GLY A 274 18.06 -4.62 9.40
C GLY A 274 19.35 -4.58 8.57
N GLN A 275 19.50 -5.45 7.57
CA GLN A 275 20.62 -5.40 6.63
C GLN A 275 20.36 -4.36 5.52
N THR A 276 21.41 -3.68 5.10
CA THR A 276 21.39 -2.80 3.91
C THR A 276 21.81 -3.60 2.69
N TYR A 277 21.02 -3.52 1.63
CA TYR A 277 21.28 -4.13 0.32
C TYR A 277 21.45 -3.05 -0.75
N SER A 278 22.30 -3.27 -1.74
CA SER A 278 22.51 -2.31 -2.83
C SER A 278 21.91 -2.80 -4.15
N PHE A 279 21.33 -1.87 -4.89
CA PHE A 279 20.68 -2.09 -6.16
C PHE A 279 21.32 -1.19 -7.21
N LEU A 280 21.65 -1.77 -8.36
CA LEU A 280 22.20 -1.06 -9.50
C LEU A 280 21.41 -1.46 -10.75
N VAL A 281 20.95 -0.48 -11.51
CA VAL A 281 20.31 -0.71 -12.82
C VAL A 281 20.98 0.15 -13.88
N GLN A 282 21.10 -0.40 -15.08
CA GLN A 282 21.66 0.25 -16.27
C GLN A 282 20.60 0.31 -17.37
N ALA A 283 20.59 1.37 -18.18
CA ALA A 283 19.90 1.40 -19.47
C ALA A 283 20.84 1.88 -20.58
N ILE A 284 21.05 1.04 -21.60
CA ILE A 284 21.86 1.36 -22.77
C ILE A 284 20.95 1.40 -24.01
N PRO A 285 20.73 2.59 -24.62
CA PRO A 285 20.06 2.69 -25.91
C PRO A 285 20.88 2.02 -27.02
N SER A 286 20.19 1.41 -27.99
CA SER A 286 20.78 0.76 -29.17
C SER A 286 20.29 1.41 -30.45
N ALA A 287 21.10 1.34 -31.52
CA ALA A 287 20.80 1.96 -32.82
C ALA A 287 19.56 1.37 -33.53
N ASP A 288 19.14 0.16 -33.15
CA ASP A 288 17.96 -0.53 -33.70
C ASP A 288 16.64 -0.13 -33.02
N ASN A 289 16.58 1.10 -32.49
CA ASN A 289 15.44 1.63 -31.74
C ASN A 289 15.01 0.74 -30.56
N SER A 290 15.99 0.22 -29.82
CA SER A 290 15.75 -0.56 -28.61
C SER A 290 16.59 -0.05 -27.44
N THR A 291 16.28 -0.52 -26.23
CA THR A 291 17.05 -0.23 -25.03
C THR A 291 17.31 -1.53 -24.27
N THR A 292 18.55 -1.73 -23.86
CA THR A 292 18.93 -2.85 -22.98
C THR A 292 18.95 -2.38 -21.54
N TYR A 293 18.18 -3.05 -20.67
CA TYR A 293 18.13 -2.81 -19.25
C TYR A 293 18.83 -3.95 -18.51
N THR A 294 19.78 -3.63 -17.64
CA THR A 294 20.54 -4.64 -16.89
C THR A 294 20.51 -4.32 -15.40
N SER A 295 20.24 -5.31 -14.55
CA SER A 295 20.12 -5.14 -13.11
C SER A 295 21.11 -6.00 -12.32
N TYR A 296 21.68 -5.41 -11.27
CA TYR A 296 22.65 -6.05 -10.39
C TYR A 296 22.27 -5.83 -8.92
N PHE A 297 22.41 -6.88 -8.13
CA PHE A 297 22.10 -6.90 -6.70
C PHE A 297 23.35 -7.17 -5.89
N PHE A 298 23.58 -6.40 -4.83
CA PHE A 298 24.66 -6.62 -3.88
C PHE A 298 24.11 -6.98 -2.51
N ALA A 299 24.49 -8.16 -2.04
CA ALA A 299 24.27 -8.61 -0.67
C ALA A 299 25.61 -8.56 0.07
N PRO A 300 25.74 -7.76 1.16
CA PRO A 300 26.99 -7.67 1.93
C PRO A 300 27.50 -9.03 2.42
N GLU A 301 26.60 -9.94 2.79
CA GLU A 301 26.92 -11.31 3.19
C GLU A 301 27.53 -12.17 2.07
N ARG A 302 27.42 -11.74 0.80
CA ARG A 302 28.08 -12.37 -0.36
C ARG A 302 29.33 -11.64 -0.82
N GLY A 303 29.50 -10.37 -0.43
CA GLY A 303 30.66 -9.54 -0.78
C GLY A 303 30.87 -9.28 -2.27
N LYS A 304 29.88 -9.55 -3.14
CA LYS A 304 29.99 -9.38 -4.59
C LYS A 304 28.65 -9.04 -5.24
N TRP A 305 28.70 -8.33 -6.36
CA TRP A 305 27.55 -8.08 -7.21
C TRP A 305 27.08 -9.38 -7.89
N ALA A 306 25.77 -9.57 -7.94
CA ALA A 306 25.12 -10.62 -8.70
C ALA A 306 24.30 -9.99 -9.83
N LEU A 307 24.50 -10.45 -11.07
CA LEU A 307 23.59 -10.15 -12.16
C LEU A 307 22.21 -10.75 -11.83
N ILE A 308 21.16 -9.97 -12.01
CA ILE A 308 19.79 -10.49 -11.98
C ILE A 308 19.42 -10.84 -13.42
N ALA A 309 19.14 -9.85 -14.26
CA ALA A 309 19.01 -10.09 -15.70
C ALA A 309 19.39 -8.87 -16.54
N SER A 310 19.62 -9.14 -17.82
CA SER A 310 19.67 -8.16 -18.90
C SER A 310 18.52 -8.44 -19.86
N PHE A 311 17.66 -7.44 -20.07
CA PHE A 311 16.51 -7.48 -20.97
C PHE A 311 16.66 -6.43 -22.08
N LYS A 312 16.34 -6.81 -23.31
CA LYS A 312 16.22 -5.90 -24.45
C LYS A 312 14.75 -5.56 -24.67
N ARG A 313 14.40 -4.27 -24.55
CA ARG A 313 13.07 -3.75 -24.83
C ARG A 313 13.06 -3.06 -26.20
N PRO A 314 12.23 -3.49 -27.15
CA PRO A 314 12.16 -2.88 -28.49
C PRO A 314 11.38 -1.56 -28.48
N GLN A 315 11.40 -0.87 -29.63
CA GLN A 315 10.60 0.32 -29.97
C GLN A 315 10.79 1.54 -29.07
N LYS A 316 11.96 1.65 -28.44
CA LYS A 316 12.35 2.85 -27.71
C LYS A 316 13.85 2.85 -27.52
N GLN A 317 14.49 3.89 -28.00
CA GLN A 317 15.86 4.24 -27.66
C GLN A 317 15.84 5.24 -26.49
N THR A 318 16.28 4.84 -25.31
CA THR A 318 16.27 5.74 -24.15
C THR A 318 17.31 5.38 -23.10
N TYR A 319 17.64 6.36 -22.27
CA TYR A 319 18.37 6.20 -21.01
C TYR A 319 17.36 6.12 -19.85
N LEU A 320 17.82 5.90 -18.62
CA LEU A 320 16.94 5.86 -17.46
C LEU A 320 16.20 7.20 -17.28
N LYS A 321 14.87 7.10 -17.15
CA LYS A 321 13.97 8.23 -16.86
C LYS A 321 13.00 7.83 -15.75
N ARG A 322 12.36 8.82 -15.11
CA ARG A 322 11.40 8.63 -14.01
C ARG A 322 11.95 7.72 -12.91
N ILE A 323 13.16 8.04 -12.46
CA ILE A 323 13.84 7.25 -11.43
C ILE A 323 13.05 7.36 -10.12
N HIS A 324 12.67 6.22 -9.54
CA HIS A 324 11.80 6.22 -8.36
C HIS A 324 12.03 5.00 -7.45
N SER A 325 11.46 5.03 -6.26
CA SER A 325 11.31 3.90 -5.34
C SER A 325 9.87 3.83 -4.83
N PHE A 326 9.42 2.66 -4.38
CA PHE A 326 8.11 2.54 -3.73
C PHE A 326 8.05 1.48 -2.64
N VAL A 327 7.03 1.59 -1.79
CA VAL A 327 6.63 0.54 -0.84
C VAL A 327 5.17 0.20 -1.11
N GLU A 328 4.93 -1.09 -1.33
CA GLU A 328 3.62 -1.64 -1.67
C GLU A 328 3.26 -2.82 -0.76
N ASN A 329 1.96 -2.96 -0.49
CA ASN A 329 1.37 -4.20 -0.03
C ASN A 329 0.56 -4.84 -1.18
N PHE A 330 0.91 -6.06 -1.59
CA PHE A 330 0.21 -6.82 -2.62
C PHE A 330 -0.78 -7.86 -2.08
N LEU A 331 -0.94 -7.97 -0.74
CA LEU A 331 -1.89 -8.88 -0.09
C LEU A 331 -2.92 -8.12 0.77
N PRO A 332 -4.22 -8.12 0.39
CA PRO A 332 -5.28 -7.44 1.12
C PRO A 332 -5.34 -7.77 2.62
N GLU A 333 -5.02 -9.01 2.99
CA GLU A 333 -5.13 -9.53 4.36
C GLU A 333 -4.14 -8.87 5.33
N TYR A 334 -3.09 -8.24 4.81
CA TYR A 334 -2.02 -7.62 5.60
C TYR A 334 -2.06 -6.08 5.62
N GLY A 335 -3.08 -5.45 5.04
CA GLY A 335 -3.15 -3.98 4.98
C GLY A 335 -3.36 -3.28 6.32
N ASN A 336 -3.75 -4.02 7.36
CA ASN A 336 -3.81 -3.54 8.74
C ASN A 336 -2.45 -3.61 9.46
N GLN A 337 -1.37 -3.94 8.75
CA GLN A 337 -0.02 -3.98 9.30
C GLN A 337 0.86 -2.96 8.58
N SER A 338 1.66 -2.22 9.36
CA SER A 338 2.50 -1.16 8.82
C SER A 338 3.80 -1.72 8.25
N ARG A 339 4.22 -1.17 7.11
CA ARG A 339 5.50 -1.48 6.46
C ARG A 339 6.30 -0.20 6.34
N LYS A 340 7.61 -0.31 6.46
CA LYS A 340 8.55 0.81 6.36
C LYS A 340 9.84 0.37 5.69
N ALA A 341 10.40 1.25 4.87
CA ALA A 341 11.72 1.07 4.27
C ALA A 341 12.51 2.38 4.34
N PHE A 342 13.83 2.25 4.43
CA PHE A 342 14.78 3.34 4.27
C PHE A 342 15.49 3.21 2.93
N PHE A 343 15.55 4.31 2.17
CA PHE A 343 16.24 4.41 0.90
C PHE A 343 17.40 5.38 1.05
N LYS A 344 18.62 4.89 0.84
CA LYS A 344 19.88 5.60 1.08
C LYS A 344 20.72 5.69 -0.18
N ASN A 345 21.69 6.60 -0.11
CA ASN A 345 22.80 6.68 -1.05
C ASN A 345 22.39 6.63 -2.53
N GLN A 346 21.38 7.41 -2.94
CA GLN A 346 20.97 7.46 -4.35
C GLN A 346 22.03 8.19 -5.18
N TRP A 347 22.48 7.54 -6.26
CA TRP A 347 23.43 8.09 -7.21
C TRP A 347 23.03 7.73 -8.63
N VAL A 348 23.21 8.67 -9.54
CA VAL A 348 23.07 8.45 -10.99
C VAL A 348 24.42 8.63 -11.67
N CYS A 349 24.71 7.81 -12.67
CA CYS A 349 25.85 7.98 -13.55
C CYS A 349 25.33 8.25 -14.96
N ASP A 350 25.82 9.31 -15.60
CA ASP A 350 25.54 9.51 -17.02
C ASP A 350 26.40 8.62 -17.92
N ASN A 351 26.09 8.63 -19.21
CA ASN A 351 26.82 7.90 -20.26
C ASN A 351 28.26 8.38 -20.50
N LYS A 352 28.69 9.46 -19.84
CA LYS A 352 30.08 9.95 -19.84
C LYS A 352 30.85 9.47 -18.63
N GLY A 353 30.22 8.72 -17.73
CA GLY A 353 30.83 8.22 -16.49
C GLY A 353 30.79 9.22 -15.33
N GLU A 354 30.06 10.34 -15.45
CA GLU A 354 29.96 11.32 -14.38
C GLU A 354 28.87 10.95 -13.37
N TRP A 355 29.27 10.80 -12.12
CA TRP A 355 28.38 10.46 -11.03
C TRP A 355 27.81 11.70 -10.36
N THR A 356 26.49 11.70 -10.14
CA THR A 356 25.76 12.78 -9.46
C THR A 356 24.95 12.20 -8.31
N ALA A 357 25.13 12.74 -7.11
CA ALA A 357 24.34 12.37 -5.94
C ALA A 357 22.91 12.89 -6.09
N VAL A 358 21.93 12.08 -5.70
CA VAL A 358 20.51 12.41 -5.73
C VAL A 358 20.02 12.57 -4.29
N SER A 359 19.63 13.80 -3.92
CA SER A 359 19.24 14.15 -2.55
C SER A 359 17.86 14.80 -2.44
N THR A 360 17.14 14.94 -3.55
CA THR A 360 15.78 15.46 -3.57
C THR A 360 14.84 14.42 -4.17
N ALA A 361 13.69 14.23 -3.54
CA ALA A 361 12.65 13.33 -4.02
C ALA A 361 11.27 13.92 -3.76
N ARG A 362 10.32 13.67 -4.65
CA ARG A 362 8.91 14.01 -4.49
C ARG A 362 8.11 12.82 -4.00
N PHE A 363 7.51 12.95 -2.82
CA PHE A 363 6.64 11.93 -2.25
C PHE A 363 5.29 11.88 -2.98
N THR A 364 4.80 10.70 -3.33
CA THR A 364 3.44 10.51 -3.89
C THR A 364 2.78 9.24 -3.35
N THR A 365 1.47 9.16 -3.49
CA THR A 365 0.66 7.95 -3.20
C THR A 365 -0.10 7.52 -4.44
N ASP A 366 -0.50 6.25 -4.47
CA ASP A 366 -1.38 5.68 -5.49
C ASP A 366 -2.81 6.26 -5.46
N ASN A 367 -3.68 5.69 -6.30
CA ASN A 367 -5.09 6.10 -6.39
C ASN A 367 -5.86 5.90 -5.08
N THR A 368 -5.55 4.86 -4.30
CA THR A 368 -6.18 4.59 -3.00
C THR A 368 -5.94 5.73 -2.02
N GLY A 369 -4.71 6.23 -1.95
CA GLY A 369 -4.37 7.39 -1.14
C GLY A 369 -4.92 8.70 -1.71
N ASN A 370 -4.87 8.89 -3.04
CA ASN A 370 -5.36 10.11 -3.70
C ASN A 370 -6.88 10.29 -3.57
N LYS A 371 -7.67 9.20 -3.58
CA LYS A 371 -9.11 9.24 -3.27
C LYS A 371 -9.40 9.57 -1.81
N GLY A 372 -8.41 9.49 -0.92
CA GLY A 372 -8.60 9.67 0.53
C GLY A 372 -9.39 8.55 1.19
N TYR A 373 -9.49 7.37 0.55
CA TYR A 373 -10.15 6.18 1.13
C TYR A 373 -9.30 5.61 2.27
N ARG A 374 -7.98 5.63 2.09
CA ARG A 374 -6.98 5.29 3.10
C ARG A 374 -6.01 6.44 3.24
N MET A 375 -5.65 6.79 4.48
CA MET A 375 -4.76 7.90 4.81
C MET A 375 -3.56 7.47 5.65
N ASP A 376 -3.30 6.19 5.76
CA ASP A 376 -2.13 5.61 6.41
C ASP A 376 -0.98 5.42 5.40
N PHE A 377 -0.56 6.54 4.83
CA PHE A 377 0.60 6.67 3.95
C PHE A 377 1.56 7.74 4.49
N GLY A 378 2.86 7.54 4.32
CA GLY A 378 3.84 8.52 4.75
C GLY A 378 5.20 8.33 4.10
N GLY A 379 5.93 9.44 4.01
CA GLY A 379 7.30 9.47 3.54
C GLY A 379 8.01 10.70 4.07
N GLY A 380 9.33 10.63 4.18
CA GLY A 380 10.09 11.71 4.78
C GLY A 380 11.58 11.46 4.74
N VAL A 381 12.29 12.22 5.58
CA VAL A 381 13.73 12.12 5.76
C VAL A 381 14.00 11.69 7.20
N ASN A 382 14.92 10.74 7.38
CA ASN A 382 15.42 10.34 8.69
C ASN A 382 16.95 10.22 8.60
N GLY A 383 17.65 11.17 9.23
CA GLY A 383 19.09 11.32 9.07
C GLY A 383 19.47 11.55 7.61
N GLU A 384 20.24 10.61 7.05
CA GLU A 384 20.74 10.65 5.68
C GLU A 384 19.90 9.81 4.70
N ALA A 385 18.81 9.20 5.19
CA ALA A 385 17.92 8.36 4.40
C ALA A 385 16.59 9.08 4.06
N PHE A 386 16.04 8.78 2.90
CA PHE A 386 14.59 8.88 2.74
C PHE A 386 13.92 7.67 3.41
N PHE A 387 12.67 7.84 3.84
CA PHE A 387 11.83 6.70 4.24
C PHE A 387 10.48 6.76 3.56
N LEU A 388 9.90 5.58 3.37
CA LEU A 388 8.50 5.39 3.03
C LEU A 388 7.86 4.46 4.06
N ARG A 389 6.59 4.70 4.37
CA ARG A 389 5.74 3.80 5.16
C ARG A 389 4.31 3.80 4.66
N ASN A 390 3.65 2.65 4.73
CA ASN A 390 2.22 2.53 4.45
C ASN A 390 1.57 1.41 5.27
N GLY A 391 0.24 1.39 5.29
CA GLY A 391 -0.54 0.38 5.99
C GLY A 391 -0.48 0.54 7.52
N GLY A 392 -1.26 -0.27 8.22
CA GLY A 392 -1.28 -0.28 9.68
C GLY A 392 -2.14 0.79 10.33
N PHE A 393 -2.88 1.59 9.56
CA PHE A 393 -3.86 2.55 10.06
C PHE A 393 -3.30 3.57 11.06
N PHE A 394 -2.05 3.99 10.87
CA PHE A 394 -1.48 5.11 11.64
C PHE A 394 -2.17 6.44 11.28
N SER A 395 -2.21 7.37 12.24
CA SER A 395 -3.02 8.59 12.10
C SER A 395 -2.32 9.77 11.42
N ASP A 396 -0.99 9.79 11.41
CA ASP A 396 -0.17 10.86 10.83
C ASP A 396 0.31 10.54 9.42
N PHE A 397 0.07 11.43 8.46
CA PHE A 397 0.39 11.20 7.05
C PHE A 397 1.23 12.33 6.46
N THR A 398 1.97 12.02 5.38
CA THR A 398 2.69 13.03 4.59
C THR A 398 1.79 13.49 3.47
N GLN A 399 1.68 14.80 3.26
CA GLN A 399 0.91 15.33 2.14
C GLN A 399 1.51 14.83 0.81
N PRO A 400 0.73 14.22 -0.09
CA PRO A 400 1.22 13.85 -1.41
C PRO A 400 1.76 15.08 -2.13
N LYS A 401 2.77 14.88 -2.98
CA LYS A 401 3.48 15.91 -3.75
C LYS A 401 4.46 16.77 -2.93
N THR A 402 4.68 16.48 -1.65
CA THR A 402 5.74 17.11 -0.86
C THR A 402 7.12 16.77 -1.42
N THR A 403 7.95 17.80 -1.59
CA THR A 403 9.38 17.66 -1.91
C THR A 403 10.16 17.40 -0.62
N LEU A 404 10.94 16.33 -0.63
CA LEU A 404 11.79 15.87 0.46
C LEU A 404 13.24 16.12 0.07
N LYS A 405 14.04 16.65 1.00
CA LYS A 405 15.48 16.90 0.80
C LYS A 405 16.27 16.25 1.93
N ARG A 406 17.09 15.26 1.60
CA ARG A 406 18.03 14.64 2.55
C ARG A 406 19.41 15.29 2.45
N LYS A 407 20.25 15.11 3.46
CA LYS A 407 21.67 15.48 3.36
C LYS A 407 22.37 14.57 2.34
N VAL A 408 23.23 15.15 1.51
CA VAL A 408 24.05 14.40 0.55
C VAL A 408 25.18 13.72 1.30
N GLU A 409 25.22 12.39 1.26
CA GLU A 409 26.44 11.65 1.58
C GLU A 409 27.46 11.86 0.44
N LYS A 410 28.70 12.24 0.78
CA LYS A 410 29.76 12.45 -0.22
C LYS A 410 30.46 11.15 -0.66
N VAL A 411 29.97 10.00 -0.21
CA VAL A 411 30.56 8.69 -0.54
C VAL A 411 29.88 8.15 -1.79
N LYS A 412 30.51 8.39 -2.94
CA LYS A 412 30.13 7.78 -4.22
C LYS A 412 30.26 6.25 -4.13
N PRO A 413 29.35 5.46 -4.73
CA PRO A 413 29.53 4.02 -4.82
C PRO A 413 30.81 3.67 -5.58
N ILE A 414 31.64 2.81 -4.99
CA ILE A 414 32.86 2.29 -5.61
C ILE A 414 32.46 1.05 -6.40
N ILE A 415 32.17 1.23 -7.69
CA ILE A 415 31.78 0.14 -8.60
C ILE A 415 32.79 0.11 -9.75
N ASN A 416 33.47 -1.02 -9.90
CA ASN A 416 34.24 -1.30 -11.11
C ASN A 416 33.32 -1.99 -12.12
N PHE A 417 32.84 -1.26 -13.12
CA PHE A 417 31.92 -1.79 -14.12
C PHE A 417 32.51 -2.98 -14.90
N ASN A 418 33.83 -3.05 -15.06
CA ASN A 418 34.50 -4.16 -15.74
C ASN A 418 34.46 -5.48 -14.94
N TYR A 419 34.11 -5.42 -13.65
CA TYR A 419 33.98 -6.60 -12.79
C TYR A 419 32.53 -6.96 -12.49
N LEU A 420 31.57 -6.31 -13.14
CA LEU A 420 30.18 -6.74 -13.09
C LEU A 420 30.00 -8.05 -13.88
N PRO A 421 29.26 -9.04 -13.33
CA PRO A 421 29.25 -10.42 -13.84
C PRO A 421 28.50 -10.68 -15.14
#